data_AF-A0A2N0LNT9-F1
#
_entry.id   AF-A0A2N0LNT9-F1
#
_cell.length_a   1.000
_cell.length_b   1.000
_cell.length_c   1.000
_cell.angle_alpha   90.00
_cell.angle_beta   90.00
_cell.angle_gamma   90.00
#
_symmetry.space_group_name_H-M   'P 1'
#
loop_
_entity.id
_entity.type
_entity.pdbx_description
1 polymer ?
#
loop_
_entity_poly.entity_id
_entity_poly.type
_entity_poly.pdbx_seq_one_letter_code
_entity_poly.pdbx_strand_id
1 'polypeptide(L)'
;MRTHVILPEDLVKAVDKEAGKGKRSQFIEEAIRDKLRKDGLVSALRRTAGAISEEDHPEWDTPEHVASWVRKMRKQSDQDFEERQRG
;
A
#
# COMPACT_ATOMS: atom_id res chain seq x y z
N MET A 1 16.25 17.79 -12.14
CA MET A 1 17.61 17.20 -12.15
C MET A 1 17.67 16.12 -13.22
N ARG A 2 18.76 16.01 -13.99
CA ARG A 2 18.97 14.91 -14.94
C ARG A 2 20.02 13.97 -14.35
N THR A 3 19.71 12.68 -14.28
CA THR A 3 20.61 11.64 -13.76
C THR A 3 20.89 10.66 -14.87
N HIS A 4 22.18 10.38 -15.13
CA HIS A 4 22.58 9.33 -16.07
C HIS A 4 22.70 8.01 -15.32
N VAL A 5 22.06 6.96 -15.85
CA VAL A 5 22.09 5.60 -15.29
C VAL A 5 22.50 4.62 -16.37
N ILE A 6 23.32 3.63 -16.00
CA ILE A 6 23.73 2.56 -16.92
C ILE A 6 22.75 1.41 -16.75
N LEU A 7 22.14 0.98 -17.85
CA LEU A 7 21.18 -0.11 -17.89
C LEU A 7 21.63 -1.14 -18.95
N PRO A 8 21.46 -2.45 -18.69
CA PRO A 8 21.65 -3.48 -19.69
C PRO A 8 20.80 -3.24 -20.95
N GLU A 9 21.34 -3.58 -22.12
CA GLU A 9 20.67 -3.33 -23.40
C GLU A 9 19.33 -4.08 -23.53
N ASP A 10 19.28 -5.32 -23.04
CA ASP A 10 18.07 -6.14 -23.00
C ASP A 10 16.97 -5.50 -22.14
N LEU A 11 17.33 -4.88 -21.02
CA LEU A 11 16.39 -4.16 -20.17
C LEU A 11 15.85 -2.91 -20.88
N VAL A 12 16.69 -2.15 -21.57
CA VAL A 12 16.25 -0.98 -22.35
C VAL A 12 15.27 -1.41 -23.45
N LYS A 13 15.56 -2.51 -24.15
CA LYS A 13 14.66 -3.08 -25.18
C LYS A 13 13.33 -3.52 -24.58
N ALA A 14 13.33 -4.13 -23.40
CA ALA A 14 12.10 -4.53 -22.72
C ALA A 14 11.25 -3.32 -22.32
N VAL A 15 11.87 -2.27 -21.76
CA VAL A 15 11.18 -1.01 -21.43
C VAL A 15 10.61 -0.36 -22.69
N ASP A 16 11.36 -0.35 -23.80
CA ASP A 16 10.88 0.20 -25.06
C ASP A 16 9.66 -0.51 -25.63
N LYS A 17 9.65 -1.84 -25.52
CA LYS A 17 8.54 -2.67 -25.96
C LYS A 17 7.27 -2.38 -25.14
N GLU A 18 7.42 -2.20 -23.83
CA GLU A 18 6.29 -2.01 -22.92
C GLU A 18 5.79 -0.55 -22.89
N ALA A 19 6.70 0.40 -22.73
CA ALA A 19 6.36 1.82 -22.61
C ALA A 19 6.01 2.46 -23.96
N GLY A 20 6.56 1.91 -25.06
CA GLY A 20 6.49 2.53 -26.37
C GLY A 20 7.47 3.71 -26.55
N LYS A 21 7.54 4.22 -27.78
CA LYS A 21 8.51 5.25 -28.16
C LYS A 21 8.36 6.53 -27.33
N GLY A 22 9.48 7.05 -26.83
CA GLY A 22 9.54 8.32 -26.10
C GLY A 22 9.06 8.29 -24.65
N LYS A 23 8.57 7.16 -24.14
CA LYS A 23 8.02 7.04 -22.78
C LYS A 23 8.94 6.36 -21.78
N ARG A 24 10.20 6.07 -22.15
CA ARG A 24 11.18 5.40 -21.28
C ARG A 24 11.35 6.09 -19.93
N SER A 25 11.56 7.41 -19.95
CA SER A 25 11.82 8.17 -18.73
C SER A 25 10.64 8.12 -17.77
N GLN A 26 9.41 8.24 -18.30
CA GLN A 26 8.20 8.12 -17.50
C GLN A 26 8.05 6.71 -16.91
N PHE A 27 8.25 5.67 -17.73
CA PHE A 27 8.19 4.28 -17.27
C PHE A 27 9.19 4.00 -16.15
N ILE A 28 10.44 4.45 -16.33
CA ILE A 28 11.50 4.29 -15.33
C ILE A 28 11.16 5.07 -14.04
N GLU A 29 10.65 6.29 -14.15
CA GLU A 29 10.22 7.07 -12.98
C GLU A 29 9.13 6.34 -12.20
N GLU A 30 8.08 5.88 -12.88
CA GLU A 30 6.95 5.17 -12.26
C GLU A 30 7.41 3.88 -11.59
N ALA A 31 8.27 3.10 -12.26
CA ALA A 31 8.84 1.87 -11.70
C ALA A 31 9.69 2.14 -10.45
N ILE A 32 10.54 3.18 -10.47
CA ILE A 32 11.36 3.56 -9.32
C ILE A 32 10.47 4.01 -8.15
N ARG A 33 9.45 4.84 -8.43
CA ARG A 33 8.52 5.33 -7.40
C ARG A 33 7.76 4.18 -6.75
N ASP A 34 7.29 3.22 -7.55
CA ASP A 34 6.60 2.03 -7.04
C ASP A 34 7.53 1.16 -6.18
N LYS A 35 8.77 0.94 -6.62
CA LYS A 35 9.77 0.19 -5.86
C LYS A 35 10.10 0.85 -4.53
N LEU A 36 10.36 2.16 -4.53
CA LEU A 36 10.64 2.93 -3.31
C LEU A 36 9.46 2.90 -2.33
N ARG A 37 8.23 3.01 -2.83
CA ARG A 37 7.02 2.90 -2.00
C ARG A 37 6.92 1.53 -1.33
N LYS A 38 7.13 0.45 -2.10
CA LYS A 38 7.10 -0.93 -1.57
C LYS A 38 8.20 -1.16 -0.53
N ASP A 39 9.42 -0.71 -0.80
CA ASP A 39 10.55 -0.87 0.13
C ASP A 39 10.36 -0.03 1.40
N GLY A 40 9.82 1.18 1.26
CA GLY A 40 9.42 2.02 2.39
C GLY A 40 8.36 1.36 3.27
N LEU A 41 7.33 0.75 2.66
CA LEU A 41 6.31 0.00 3.38
C LEU A 41 6.90 -1.20 4.13
N VAL A 42 7.70 -2.03 3.47
CA VAL A 42 8.35 -3.19 4.12
C VAL A 42 9.23 -2.73 5.28
N SER A 43 9.97 -1.64 5.09
CA SER A 43 10.82 -1.07 6.14
C SER A 43 9.99 -0.57 7.33
N ALA A 44 8.85 0.10 7.07
CA ALA A 44 7.95 0.55 8.11
C ALA A 44 7.36 -0.63 8.90
N LEU A 45 6.82 -1.64 8.21
CA LEU A 45 6.27 -2.85 8.84
C LEU A 45 7.29 -3.56 9.73
N ARG A 46 8.55 -3.65 9.30
CA ARG A 46 9.62 -4.22 10.12
C ARG A 46 9.94 -3.39 11.36
N ARG A 47 10.00 -2.06 11.22
CA ARG A 47 10.26 -1.16 12.36
C ARG A 47 9.14 -1.14 13.39
N THR A 48 7.90 -1.34 12.95
CA THR A 48 6.71 -1.32 13.81
C THR A 48 6.22 -2.73 14.16
N ALA A 49 7.02 -3.77 13.91
CA ALA A 49 6.66 -5.13 14.31
C ALA A 49 6.53 -5.18 15.84
N GLY A 50 5.38 -5.66 16.33
CA GLY A 50 5.07 -5.68 17.77
C GLY A 50 4.66 -4.33 18.36
N ALA A 51 4.47 -3.28 17.54
CA ALA A 51 3.96 -1.98 18.03
C ALA A 51 2.48 -2.05 18.49
N ILE A 52 1.79 -3.14 18.17
CA ILE A 52 0.42 -3.43 18.60
C ILE A 52 0.53 -4.66 19.49
N SER A 53 0.12 -4.52 20.75
CA SER A 53 0.09 -5.64 21.70
C SER A 53 -1.26 -6.36 21.62
N GLU A 54 -1.25 -7.67 21.87
CA GLU A 54 -2.49 -8.46 21.99
C GLU A 54 -3.28 -8.08 23.26
N GLU A 55 -2.60 -7.63 24.31
CA GLU A 55 -3.21 -7.20 25.57
C GLU A 55 -4.04 -5.91 25.41
N ASP A 56 -3.55 -4.97 24.59
CA ASP A 56 -4.26 -3.71 24.29
C ASP A 56 -5.43 -3.91 23.30
N HIS A 57 -5.43 -5.02 22.55
CA HIS A 57 -6.41 -5.32 21.50
C HIS A 57 -6.94 -6.75 21.58
N PRO A 58 -7.68 -7.10 22.65
CA PRO A 58 -8.25 -8.44 22.82
C PRO A 58 -9.25 -8.80 21.71
N GLU A 59 -9.87 -7.82 21.05
CA GLU A 59 -10.72 -8.04 19.88
C GLU A 59 -10.00 -8.63 18.66
N TRP A 60 -8.66 -8.66 18.67
CA TRP A 60 -7.83 -9.13 17.56
C TRP A 60 -7.14 -10.48 17.82
N ASP A 61 -7.40 -11.10 18.97
CA ASP A 61 -6.77 -12.35 19.42
C ASP A 61 -7.04 -13.57 18.50
N THR A 62 -8.20 -13.59 17.85
CA THR A 62 -8.73 -14.73 17.09
C THR A 62 -9.46 -14.24 15.85
N PRO A 63 -9.49 -15.04 14.77
CA PRO A 63 -10.25 -14.69 13.56
C PRO A 63 -11.73 -14.40 13.85
N GLU A 64 -12.36 -15.12 14.78
CA GLU A 64 -13.75 -14.96 15.18
C GLU A 64 -14.00 -13.62 15.89
N HIS A 65 -13.11 -13.23 16.80
CA HIS A 65 -13.20 -11.95 17.50
C HIS A 65 -12.95 -10.78 16.53
N VAL A 66 -11.97 -10.90 15.64
CA VAL A 66 -11.74 -9.92 14.56
C VAL A 66 -13.00 -9.77 13.71
N ALA A 67 -13.62 -10.88 13.30
CA ALA A 67 -14.84 -10.84 12.50
C ALA A 67 -16.02 -10.20 13.27
N SER A 68 -16.14 -10.45 14.57
CA SER A 68 -17.13 -9.79 15.44
C SER A 68 -16.90 -8.29 15.53
N TRP A 69 -15.66 -7.88 15.77
CA TRP A 69 -15.23 -6.49 15.86
C TRP A 69 -15.48 -5.73 14.55
N VAL A 70 -15.07 -6.28 13.41
CA VAL A 70 -15.33 -5.69 12.08
C VAL A 70 -16.82 -5.53 11.82
N ARG A 71 -17.65 -6.53 12.17
CA ARG A 71 -19.11 -6.43 12.01
C ARG A 71 -19.70 -5.31 12.86
N LYS A 72 -19.26 -5.18 14.12
CA LYS A 72 -19.70 -4.10 15.01
C LYS A 72 -19.31 -2.73 14.45
N MET A 73 -18.06 -2.57 14.00
CA MET A 73 -17.57 -1.32 13.40
C MET A 73 -18.37 -0.91 12.16
N ARG A 74 -18.69 -1.87 11.27
CA ARG A 74 -19.51 -1.60 10.08
C ARG A 74 -20.92 -1.14 10.45
N LYS A 75 -21.57 -1.85 11.39
CA LYS A 75 -22.91 -1.48 11.85
C LYS A 75 -22.95 -0.07 12.46
N GLN A 76 -21.93 0.30 13.24
CA GLN A 76 -21.81 1.66 13.78
C GLN A 76 -21.64 2.69 12.68
N SER A 77 -20.76 2.42 11.71
CA SER A 77 -20.57 3.31 10.55
C SER A 77 -21.85 3.52 9.74
N ASP A 78 -22.65 2.46 9.55
CA ASP A 78 -23.93 2.55 8.84
C ASP A 78 -24.94 3.38 9.62
N GLN A 79 -25.01 3.20 10.95
CA GLN A 79 -25.88 3.99 11.84
C GLN A 79 -25.50 5.48 11.82
N ASP A 80 -24.21 5.79 11.98
CA ASP A 80 -23.70 7.16 11.93
C ASP A 80 -24.00 7.83 10.58
N PHE A 81 -23.91 7.05 9.49
CA PHE A 81 -24.24 7.54 8.16
C PHE A 81 -25.73 7.84 8.02
N GLU A 82 -26.61 6.97 8.49
CA GLU A 82 -28.06 7.19 8.47
C GLU A 82 -28.50 8.37 9.34
N GLU A 83 -27.88 8.56 10.50
CA GLU A 83 -28.18 9.70 11.38
C GLU A 83 -27.81 11.03 10.72
N ARG A 84 -26.67 11.10 10.03
CA ARG A 84 -26.24 12.29 9.26
C ARG A 84 -27.14 12.60 8.06
N GLN A 85 -27.82 11.60 7.50
CA GLN A 85 -28.76 11.79 6.39
C GLN A 85 -30.16 12.23 6.87
N ARG A 86 -30.48 12.03 8.15
CA ARG A 86 -31.78 12.35 8.76
C ARG A 86 -31.84 13.73 9.42
N GLY A 87 -30.70 14.39 9.64
CA GLY A 87 -30.60 15.78 10.14
C GLY A 87 -30.41 16.78 9.01
#